data_AF-A0A7X7NUE8-F1
#
_entry.id   AF-A0A7X7NUE8-F1
#
_cell.length_a   1.000
_cell.length_b   1.000
_cell.length_c   1.000
_cell.angle_alpha   90.00
_cell.angle_beta   90.00
_cell.angle_gamma   90.00
#
_symmetry.space_group_name_H-M   'P 1'
#
loop_
_entity.id
_entity.type
_entity.pdbx_description
1 polymer ?
#
loop_
_entity_poly.entity_id
_entity_poly.type
_entity_poly.pdbx_seq_one_letter_code
_entity_poly.pdbx_strand_id
1 'polypeptide(L)'
;MIGLFGGTFDPFHNAHRALAKHAVEQLGLEQLIVMPVGRAPHKERRTSFACYRYEMARLGTTGLEHVVVSDDEIRTPGVDYTYHTVKRLKENLGDRLQYLISGSDVLLSIDSWYRPDALLKEVDLAVALRGDADRRMLEGQRQAIEEKYGCRVVFFDMPKMNLSATEIRESLEDKGKSQDTCPLEVESFLTQYRPYDFAFEFESMDDDQWQTLLDIEEWAWDFHPQERRLHAASVAQYAARLAAIYGEDIELAALSGLVHDVAKNLPQEERQHLAEAYFDMYPTEKERLGTCITKELAHGPASAMLVWNESGVRSEKLSEAIALHSSASADMSRFSEILFLADKVAYDRKFDRLDDIRELAESGDMYGAMRLCLIEVLDALGRNNERPCPLTLDASRDYNVI
;
A
#
# COMPACT_ATOMS: atom_id res chain seq x y z
N MET A 1 14.61 23.64 -13.83
CA MET A 1 15.13 22.27 -14.04
C MET A 1 14.38 21.31 -13.12
N ILE A 2 14.04 20.12 -13.58
CA ILE A 2 13.32 19.09 -12.82
C ILE A 2 14.20 17.84 -12.68
N GLY A 3 14.24 17.27 -11.47
CA GLY A 3 14.86 15.98 -11.18
C GLY A 3 13.84 14.88 -10.89
N LEU A 4 14.20 13.63 -11.16
CA LEU A 4 13.48 12.42 -10.78
C LEU A 4 14.31 11.63 -9.77
N PHE A 5 13.76 11.36 -8.59
CA PHE A 5 14.37 10.53 -7.56
C PHE A 5 13.49 9.30 -7.32
N GLY A 6 13.83 8.20 -8.01
CA GLY A 6 13.14 6.92 -7.88
C GLY A 6 13.67 6.09 -6.71
N GLY A 7 12.81 5.30 -6.09
CA GLY A 7 13.22 4.37 -5.03
C GLY A 7 12.06 3.54 -4.50
N THR A 8 12.34 2.44 -3.82
CA THR A 8 11.25 1.64 -3.21
C THR A 8 10.64 2.34 -1.99
N PHE A 9 11.48 3.06 -1.23
CA PHE A 9 11.08 3.81 -0.02
C PHE A 9 10.35 2.95 1.02
N ASP A 10 11.00 1.86 1.44
CA ASP A 10 10.39 0.81 2.26
C ASP A 10 11.22 0.51 3.53
N PRO A 11 11.41 1.47 4.46
CA PRO A 11 10.74 2.78 4.54
C PRO A 11 11.49 3.95 3.88
N PHE A 12 10.80 5.08 3.74
CA PHE A 12 11.45 6.37 3.49
C PHE A 12 12.18 6.86 4.75
N HIS A 13 13.50 7.05 4.69
CA HIS A 13 14.33 7.35 5.86
C HIS A 13 15.16 8.64 5.71
N ASN A 14 15.88 9.04 6.78
CA ASN A 14 16.59 10.33 6.85
C ASN A 14 17.64 10.51 5.76
N ALA A 15 18.29 9.44 5.30
CA ALA A 15 19.20 9.52 4.15
C ALA A 15 18.47 9.86 2.82
N HIS A 16 17.26 9.35 2.57
CA HIS A 16 16.47 9.74 1.40
C HIS A 16 16.04 11.21 1.50
N ARG A 17 15.62 11.66 2.68
CA ARG A 17 15.25 13.05 2.93
C ARG A 17 16.42 14.01 2.69
N ALA A 18 17.60 13.68 3.21
CA ALA A 18 18.81 14.48 3.03
C ALA A 18 19.25 14.53 1.56
N LEU A 19 19.18 13.40 0.85
CA LEU A 19 19.47 13.35 -0.59
C LEU A 19 18.51 14.25 -1.37
N ALA A 20 17.20 14.13 -1.14
CA ALA A 20 16.19 14.97 -1.80
C ALA A 20 16.41 16.47 -1.54
N LYS A 21 16.64 16.85 -0.28
CA LYS A 21 16.92 18.23 0.12
C LYS A 21 18.15 18.79 -0.60
N HIS A 22 19.28 18.08 -0.53
CA HIS A 22 20.53 18.57 -1.11
C HIS A 22 20.53 18.56 -2.64
N ALA A 23 19.80 17.64 -3.27
CA ALA A 23 19.59 17.66 -4.71
C ALA A 23 18.88 18.95 -5.15
N VAL A 24 17.80 19.34 -4.46
CA VAL A 24 17.09 20.59 -4.77
C VAL A 24 18.00 21.80 -4.58
N GLU A 25 18.64 21.91 -3.40
CA GLU A 25 19.46 23.08 -3.03
C GLU A 25 20.69 23.27 -3.93
N GLN A 26 21.44 22.20 -4.21
CA GLN A 26 22.73 22.30 -4.89
C GLN A 26 22.61 22.27 -6.42
N LEU A 27 21.57 21.61 -6.95
CA LEU A 27 21.33 21.59 -8.41
C LEU A 27 20.41 22.72 -8.86
N GLY A 28 19.81 23.49 -7.94
CA GLY A 28 18.87 24.57 -8.26
C GLY A 28 17.61 24.05 -8.95
N LEU A 29 17.06 22.92 -8.46
CA LEU A 29 15.86 22.33 -9.06
C LEU A 29 14.64 23.21 -8.79
N GLU A 30 13.84 23.44 -9.82
CA GLU A 30 12.49 24.02 -9.69
C GLU A 30 11.53 23.01 -9.05
N GLN A 31 11.78 21.72 -9.31
CA GLN A 31 11.01 20.62 -8.77
C GLN A 31 11.84 19.32 -8.73
N LEU A 32 11.69 18.55 -7.67
CA LEU A 32 12.14 17.17 -7.57
C LEU A 32 10.90 16.26 -7.45
N ILE A 33 10.79 15.30 -8.35
CA ILE A 33 9.76 14.27 -8.32
C ILE A 33 10.32 13.06 -7.60
N VAL A 34 9.81 12.76 -6.41
CA VAL A 34 10.08 11.51 -5.69
C VAL A 34 9.09 10.45 -6.18
N MET A 35 9.61 9.34 -6.68
CA MET A 35 8.81 8.29 -7.35
C MET A 35 8.98 6.96 -6.62
N PRO A 36 8.06 6.59 -5.72
CA PRO A 36 7.97 5.23 -5.22
C PRO A 36 7.76 4.25 -6.37
N VAL A 37 8.60 3.21 -6.41
CA VAL A 37 8.50 2.18 -7.45
C VAL A 37 7.15 1.46 -7.37
N GLY A 38 6.51 1.22 -8.51
CA GLY A 38 5.33 0.36 -8.61
C GLY A 38 5.69 -1.10 -8.31
N ARG A 39 6.04 -1.85 -9.37
CA ARG A 39 6.52 -3.23 -9.25
C ARG A 39 8.03 -3.31 -9.46
N ALA A 40 8.76 -3.76 -8.45
CA ALA A 40 10.21 -3.91 -8.52
C ALA A 40 10.60 -5.32 -9.05
N PRO A 41 11.18 -5.45 -10.25
CA PRO A 41 11.45 -6.76 -10.89
C PRO A 41 12.57 -7.58 -10.24
N HIS A 42 13.32 -7.01 -9.29
CA HIS A 42 14.60 -7.54 -8.83
C HIS A 42 14.74 -7.57 -7.30
N LYS A 43 13.64 -7.73 -6.55
CA LYS A 43 13.71 -7.80 -5.08
C LYS A 43 13.61 -9.23 -4.56
N GLU A 44 14.55 -9.58 -3.68
CA GLU A 44 14.58 -10.87 -2.98
C GLU A 44 13.49 -10.98 -1.90
N ARG A 45 13.08 -9.85 -1.30
CA ARG A 45 12.00 -9.77 -0.29
C ARG A 45 10.76 -9.11 -0.89
N ARG A 46 9.58 -9.59 -0.48
CA ARG A 46 8.30 -8.93 -0.77
C ARG A 46 8.30 -7.51 -0.17
N THR A 47 7.94 -6.51 -0.96
CA THR A 47 7.84 -5.12 -0.49
C THR A 47 6.53 -4.91 0.25
N SER A 48 6.48 -3.92 1.15
CA SER A 48 5.20 -3.48 1.69
C SER A 48 4.29 -2.94 0.58
N PHE A 49 2.98 -2.93 0.86
CA PHE A 49 1.94 -2.39 -0.03
C PHE A 49 2.32 -0.99 -0.53
N ALA A 50 2.11 -0.75 -1.82
CA ALA A 50 2.47 0.48 -2.51
C ALA A 50 1.92 1.73 -1.82
N CYS A 51 0.71 1.66 -1.24
CA CYS A 51 0.12 2.80 -0.54
C CYS A 51 0.90 3.21 0.71
N TYR A 52 1.49 2.25 1.43
CA TYR A 52 2.33 2.54 2.59
C TYR A 52 3.63 3.22 2.17
N ARG A 53 4.28 2.72 1.11
CA ARG A 53 5.52 3.29 0.58
C ARG A 53 5.30 4.70 0.03
N TYR A 54 4.19 4.89 -0.69
CA TYR A 54 3.76 6.20 -1.16
C TYR A 54 3.53 7.19 0.00
N GLU A 55 2.82 6.75 1.04
CA GLU A 55 2.54 7.61 2.18
C GLU A 55 3.79 7.94 2.99
N MET A 56 4.67 6.96 3.22
CA MET A 56 5.96 7.20 3.86
C MET A 56 6.81 8.21 3.06
N ALA A 57 6.79 8.16 1.73
CA ALA A 57 7.46 9.16 0.90
C ALA A 57 6.81 10.54 1.01
N ARG A 58 5.47 10.64 1.01
CA ARG A 58 4.75 11.91 1.23
C ARG A 58 5.09 12.52 2.59
N LEU A 59 4.96 11.74 3.65
CA LEU A 59 5.25 12.17 5.02
C LEU A 59 6.73 12.55 5.16
N GLY A 60 7.65 11.74 4.63
CA GLY A 60 9.09 11.97 4.73
C GLY A 60 9.61 13.18 3.95
N THR A 61 8.84 13.66 2.97
CA THR A 61 9.15 14.87 2.19
C THR A 61 8.44 16.13 2.72
N THR A 62 7.64 16.01 3.78
CA THR A 62 6.93 17.15 4.39
C THR A 62 7.89 18.27 4.76
N GLY A 63 7.53 19.49 4.38
CA GLY A 63 8.32 20.71 4.62
C GLY A 63 9.53 20.89 3.71
N LEU A 64 9.78 20.01 2.74
CA LEU A 64 10.77 20.27 1.68
C LEU A 64 10.12 21.07 0.55
N GLU A 65 10.61 22.28 0.33
CA GLU A 65 10.21 23.10 -0.82
C GLU A 65 10.66 22.45 -2.14
N HIS A 66 9.89 22.65 -3.20
CA HIS A 66 10.15 22.10 -4.53
C HIS A 66 10.19 20.56 -4.63
N VAL A 67 9.68 19.82 -3.64
CA VAL A 67 9.58 18.35 -3.70
C VAL A 67 8.13 17.92 -3.85
N VAL A 68 7.86 17.03 -4.79
CA VAL A 68 6.54 16.39 -4.98
C VAL A 68 6.70 14.87 -5.02
N VAL A 69 5.69 14.15 -4.53
CA VAL A 69 5.65 12.68 -4.61
C VAL A 69 4.64 12.28 -5.68
N SER A 70 5.05 11.39 -6.57
CA SER A 70 4.24 10.90 -7.70
C SER A 70 3.92 9.43 -7.54
N ASP A 71 2.68 9.03 -7.84
CA ASP A 71 2.24 7.62 -7.88
C ASP A 71 2.22 7.04 -9.30
N ASP A 72 2.76 7.76 -10.27
CA ASP A 72 2.80 7.38 -11.70
C ASP A 72 3.35 5.96 -11.97
N GLU A 73 4.44 5.54 -11.31
CA GLU A 73 4.92 4.15 -11.44
C GLU A 73 4.01 3.13 -10.75
N ILE A 74 3.34 3.50 -9.65
CA ILE A 74 2.38 2.62 -8.96
C ILE A 74 1.14 2.37 -9.84
N ARG A 75 0.73 3.38 -10.60
CA ARG A 75 -0.42 3.32 -11.51
C ARG A 75 -0.07 2.71 -12.88
N THR A 76 1.21 2.46 -13.15
CA THR A 76 1.65 1.90 -14.43
C THR A 76 1.59 0.38 -14.36
N PRO A 77 0.83 -0.28 -15.26
CA PRO A 77 0.69 -1.72 -15.21
C PRO A 77 1.97 -2.49 -15.42
N GLY A 78 2.25 -3.43 -14.51
CA GLY A 78 3.38 -4.34 -14.62
C GLY A 78 4.70 -3.75 -14.14
N VAL A 79 5.80 -4.39 -14.54
CA VAL A 79 7.15 -3.90 -14.26
C VAL A 79 7.43 -2.66 -15.09
N ASP A 80 7.69 -1.54 -14.42
CA ASP A 80 8.12 -0.30 -15.08
C ASP A 80 9.63 -0.08 -14.92
N TYR A 81 10.31 0.09 -16.05
CA TYR A 81 11.75 0.39 -16.06
C TYR A 81 11.94 1.90 -16.11
N THR A 82 12.95 2.43 -15.41
CA THR A 82 13.22 3.88 -15.35
C THR A 82 13.28 4.55 -16.73
N TYR A 83 13.73 3.84 -17.77
CA TYR A 83 13.65 4.32 -19.16
C TYR A 83 12.22 4.71 -19.58
N HIS A 84 11.24 3.83 -19.34
CA HIS A 84 9.84 4.05 -19.69
C HIS A 84 9.24 5.17 -18.84
N THR A 85 9.52 5.21 -17.53
CA THR A 85 9.16 6.33 -16.65
C THR A 85 9.66 7.67 -17.20
N VAL A 86 10.95 7.75 -17.55
CA VAL A 86 11.55 8.98 -18.09
C VAL A 86 10.91 9.37 -19.42
N LYS A 87 10.66 8.41 -20.33
CA LYS A 87 9.98 8.69 -21.60
C LYS A 87 8.58 9.25 -21.38
N ARG A 88 7.78 8.61 -20.52
CA ARG A 88 6.41 9.04 -20.19
C ARG A 88 6.39 10.42 -19.55
N LEU A 89 7.25 10.68 -18.56
CA LEU A 89 7.33 12.00 -17.92
C LEU A 89 7.78 13.09 -18.91
N LYS A 90 8.67 12.78 -19.85
CA LYS A 90 9.11 13.71 -20.89
C LYS A 90 8.01 14.11 -21.87
N GLU A 91 6.96 13.32 -22.05
CA GLU A 91 5.82 13.70 -22.89
C GLU A 91 5.17 15.00 -22.39
N ASN A 92 5.17 15.23 -21.07
CA ASN A 92 4.58 16.41 -20.44
C ASN A 92 5.62 17.45 -20.00
N LEU A 93 6.80 17.01 -19.57
CA LEU A 93 7.83 17.89 -19.00
C LEU A 93 8.87 18.35 -20.05
N GLY A 94 9.01 17.62 -21.16
CA GLY A 94 10.03 17.87 -22.18
C GLY A 94 11.43 17.96 -21.59
N ASP A 95 12.23 18.91 -22.08
CA ASP A 95 13.62 19.14 -21.66
C ASP A 95 13.76 19.76 -20.25
N ARG A 96 12.62 19.98 -19.56
CA ARG A 96 12.66 20.38 -18.14
C ARG A 96 13.08 19.23 -17.25
N LEU A 97 12.73 17.98 -17.58
CA LEU A 97 13.21 16.79 -16.87
C LEU A 97 14.65 16.52 -17.30
N GLN A 98 15.60 16.86 -16.44
CA GLN A 98 17.03 16.86 -16.78
C GLN A 98 17.82 15.83 -16.01
N TYR A 99 17.46 15.55 -14.76
CA TYR A 99 18.28 14.73 -13.89
C TYR A 99 17.55 13.50 -13.39
N LEU A 100 18.23 12.36 -13.46
CA LEU A 100 17.95 11.22 -12.59
C LEU A 100 18.84 11.36 -11.34
N ILE A 101 18.21 11.49 -10.17
CA ILE A 101 18.89 11.65 -8.89
C ILE A 101 19.06 10.28 -8.24
N SER A 102 20.27 9.93 -7.83
CA SER A 102 20.55 8.68 -7.11
C SER A 102 21.74 8.79 -6.16
N GLY A 103 21.94 7.75 -5.35
CA GLY A 103 23.18 7.52 -4.63
C GLY A 103 24.32 7.07 -5.56
N SER A 104 25.52 6.97 -5.00
CA SER A 104 26.74 6.58 -5.75
C SER A 104 26.74 5.14 -6.28
N ASP A 105 25.88 4.28 -5.77
CA ASP A 105 25.67 2.90 -6.23
C ASP A 105 25.18 2.82 -7.68
N VAL A 106 24.53 3.88 -8.20
CA VAL A 106 24.12 3.93 -9.62
C VAL A 106 25.33 3.85 -10.55
N LEU A 107 26.48 4.41 -10.17
CA LEU A 107 27.68 4.42 -11.01
C LEU A 107 28.26 3.02 -11.24
N LEU A 108 27.92 2.07 -10.36
CA LEU A 108 28.37 0.68 -10.44
C LEU A 108 27.32 -0.24 -11.09
N SER A 109 26.05 0.18 -11.10
CA SER A 109 24.92 -0.66 -11.50
C SER A 109 24.22 -0.20 -12.77
N ILE A 110 24.45 1.03 -13.26
CA ILE A 110 23.72 1.57 -14.43
C ILE A 110 23.82 0.70 -15.68
N ASP A 111 24.92 -0.04 -15.84
CA ASP A 111 25.13 -0.96 -16.97
C ASP A 111 24.16 -2.16 -16.99
N SER A 112 23.59 -2.54 -15.85
CA SER A 112 22.61 -3.64 -15.77
C SER A 112 21.17 -3.18 -15.96
N TRP A 113 20.93 -1.86 -16.03
CA TRP A 113 19.58 -1.32 -16.17
C TRP A 113 19.00 -1.61 -17.56
N TYR A 114 17.69 -1.52 -17.69
CA TYR A 114 17.04 -1.67 -18.99
C TYR A 114 17.33 -0.47 -19.90
N ARG A 115 18.00 -0.71 -21.03
CA ARG A 115 18.36 0.29 -22.07
C ARG A 115 19.11 1.53 -21.52
N PRO A 116 20.28 1.38 -20.88
CA PRO A 116 20.99 2.49 -20.26
C PRO A 116 21.44 3.54 -21.29
N ASP A 117 21.86 3.12 -22.49
CA ASP A 117 22.20 4.04 -23.59
C ASP A 117 21.02 4.93 -24.01
N ALA A 118 19.82 4.37 -24.09
CA ALA A 118 18.64 5.15 -24.47
C ALA A 118 18.17 6.05 -23.34
N LEU A 119 18.26 5.59 -22.08
CA LEU A 119 17.92 6.37 -20.89
C LEU A 119 18.85 7.58 -20.72
N LEU A 120 20.15 7.38 -20.82
CA LEU A 120 21.14 8.43 -20.58
C LEU A 120 21.27 9.45 -21.72
N LYS A 121 20.64 9.18 -22.87
CA LYS A 121 20.39 10.21 -23.90
C LYS A 121 19.26 11.15 -23.54
N GLU A 122 18.37 10.74 -22.64
CA GLU A 122 17.21 11.52 -22.24
C GLU A 122 17.50 12.38 -21.01
N VAL A 123 18.32 11.91 -20.07
CA VAL A 123 18.60 12.63 -18.81
C VAL A 123 20.07 12.46 -18.40
N ASP A 124 20.56 13.46 -17.68
CA ASP A 124 21.84 13.42 -16.97
C ASP A 124 21.70 12.70 -15.62
N LEU A 125 22.82 12.20 -15.09
CA LEU A 125 22.85 11.64 -13.74
C LEU A 125 23.27 12.71 -12.73
N ALA A 126 22.52 12.85 -11.65
CA ALA A 126 22.97 13.57 -10.46
C ALA A 126 23.18 12.59 -9.31
N VAL A 127 24.43 12.47 -8.87
CA VAL A 127 24.87 11.45 -7.91
C VAL A 127 25.29 12.08 -6.60
N ALA A 128 24.65 11.61 -5.52
CA ALA A 128 24.93 12.05 -4.16
C ALA A 128 26.23 11.42 -3.65
N LEU A 129 27.14 12.25 -3.13
CA LEU A 129 28.38 11.83 -2.47
C LEU A 129 28.27 11.94 -0.95
N ARG A 130 28.84 10.98 -0.22
CA ARG A 130 28.82 10.92 1.25
C ARG A 130 30.14 11.40 1.87
N GLY A 131 30.80 12.36 1.21
CA GLY A 131 32.04 13.03 1.66
C GLY A 131 33.15 13.06 0.61
N ASP A 132 34.23 13.81 0.89
CA ASP A 132 35.33 14.08 -0.06
C ASP A 132 36.11 12.84 -0.52
N ALA A 133 36.17 11.81 0.32
CA ALA A 133 36.83 10.54 -0.03
C ALA A 133 36.12 9.84 -1.19
N ASP A 134 34.77 9.89 -1.23
CA ASP A 134 33.97 9.28 -2.29
C ASP A 134 34.26 9.94 -3.64
N ARG A 135 34.39 11.27 -3.66
CA ARG A 135 34.61 12.05 -4.89
C ARG A 135 35.84 11.57 -5.66
N ARG A 136 36.97 11.41 -4.97
CA ARG A 136 38.23 10.96 -5.62
C ARG A 136 38.14 9.51 -6.10
N MET A 137 37.43 8.66 -5.36
CA MET A 137 37.29 7.25 -5.70
C MET A 137 36.35 7.04 -6.89
N LEU A 138 35.35 7.90 -7.06
CA LEU A 138 34.29 7.75 -8.05
C LEU A 138 34.50 8.57 -9.33
N GLU A 139 35.50 9.46 -9.37
CA GLU A 139 35.78 10.30 -10.54
C GLU A 139 36.13 9.47 -11.78
N GLY A 140 36.80 8.32 -11.62
CA GLY A 140 37.10 7.42 -12.74
C GLY A 140 35.82 6.80 -13.33
N GLN A 141 34.89 6.37 -12.47
CA GLN A 141 33.59 5.83 -12.89
C GLN A 141 32.72 6.91 -13.53
N ARG A 142 32.78 8.14 -13.01
CA ARG A 142 32.14 9.32 -13.61
C ARG A 142 32.55 9.46 -15.08
N GLN A 143 33.86 9.55 -15.33
CA GLN A 143 34.42 9.73 -16.67
C GLN A 143 34.06 8.55 -17.58
N ALA A 144 34.16 7.32 -17.09
CA ALA A 144 33.80 6.13 -17.87
C ALA A 144 32.32 6.14 -18.32
N ILE A 145 31.39 6.58 -17.46
CA ILE A 145 29.97 6.68 -17.80
C ILE A 145 29.73 7.82 -18.80
N GLU A 146 30.32 8.99 -18.58
CA GLU A 146 30.20 10.13 -19.50
C GLU A 146 30.74 9.78 -20.90
N GLU A 147 31.90 9.12 -20.98
CA GLU A 147 32.49 8.67 -22.24
C GLU A 147 31.66 7.60 -22.95
N LYS A 148 31.12 6.64 -22.19
CA LYS A 148 30.36 5.50 -22.74
C LYS A 148 29.00 5.92 -23.27
N TYR A 149 28.30 6.80 -22.56
CA TYR A 149 26.88 7.11 -22.82
C TYR A 149 26.65 8.52 -23.35
N GLY A 150 27.64 9.42 -23.27
CA GLY A 150 27.52 10.80 -23.74
C GLY A 150 26.59 11.68 -22.89
N CYS A 151 26.22 11.21 -21.69
CA CYS A 151 25.50 12.01 -20.70
C CYS A 151 26.46 12.81 -19.82
N ARG A 152 25.93 13.75 -19.03
CA ARG A 152 26.68 14.37 -17.94
C ARG A 152 26.42 13.63 -16.63
N VAL A 153 27.44 13.52 -15.80
CA VAL A 153 27.34 13.06 -14.42
C VAL A 153 27.74 14.19 -13.48
N VAL A 154 26.77 14.68 -12.72
CA VAL A 154 26.91 15.78 -11.76
C VAL A 154 26.97 15.21 -10.35
N PHE A 155 27.97 15.61 -9.57
CA PHE A 155 28.05 15.26 -8.16
C PHE A 155 27.51 16.39 -7.28
N PHE A 156 26.75 16.01 -6.26
CA PHE A 156 26.33 16.89 -5.18
C PHE A 156 26.60 16.21 -3.83
N ASP A 157 26.81 17.01 -2.79
CA ASP A 157 27.26 16.50 -1.49
C ASP A 157 26.07 16.33 -0.53
N MET A 158 26.07 15.25 0.25
CA MET A 158 25.12 15.06 1.35
C MET A 158 25.84 14.55 2.61
N PRO A 159 25.28 14.77 3.82
CA PRO A 159 25.85 14.23 5.05
C PRO A 159 26.00 12.72 4.97
N LYS A 160 27.12 12.20 5.49
CA LYS A 160 27.32 10.76 5.61
C LYS A 160 26.35 10.19 6.64
N MET A 161 25.46 9.32 6.19
CA MET A 161 24.49 8.61 7.02
C MET A 161 24.66 7.11 6.79
N ASN A 162 24.85 6.35 7.87
CA ASN A 162 24.87 4.89 7.82
C ASN A 162 23.46 4.38 8.11
N LEU A 163 22.57 4.54 7.12
CA LEU A 163 21.17 4.12 7.19
C LEU A 163 20.86 3.28 5.96
N SER A 164 20.28 2.11 6.17
CA SER A 164 19.64 1.32 5.13
C SER A 164 18.21 0.96 5.53
N ALA A 165 17.32 0.90 4.55
CA ALA A 165 15.95 0.46 4.78
C ALA A 165 15.89 -0.96 5.40
N THR A 166 16.83 -1.84 5.04
CA THR A 166 16.92 -3.20 5.59
C THR A 166 17.21 -3.20 7.09
N GLU A 167 18.24 -2.50 7.55
CA GLU A 167 18.56 -2.39 8.98
C GLU A 167 17.41 -1.75 9.77
N ILE A 168 16.70 -0.77 9.17
CA ILE A 168 15.53 -0.16 9.81
C ILE A 168 14.41 -1.18 10.00
N ARG A 169 14.07 -1.96 8.98
CA ARG A 169 13.03 -3.00 9.08
C ARG A 169 13.39 -4.06 10.12
N GLU A 170 14.62 -4.57 10.10
CA GLU A 170 15.11 -5.54 11.10
C GLU A 170 15.01 -4.98 12.53
N SER A 171 15.34 -3.69 12.73
CA SER A 171 15.23 -3.06 14.04
C SER A 171 13.80 -2.90 14.57
N LEU A 172 12.81 -2.80 13.67
CA LEU A 172 11.40 -2.69 14.01
C LEU A 172 10.80 -4.04 14.38
N GLU A 173 11.24 -5.12 13.73
CA GLU A 173 10.82 -6.51 14.01
C GLU A 173 11.20 -6.93 15.45
N ASP A 174 12.33 -6.45 15.96
CA ASP A 174 12.81 -6.70 17.34
C ASP A 174 12.06 -5.91 18.44
N LYS A 175 10.92 -5.28 18.12
CA LYS A 175 10.16 -4.36 19.00
C LYS A 175 11.01 -3.20 19.55
N GLY A 176 12.10 -2.88 18.88
CA GLY A 176 12.88 -1.67 19.13
C GLY A 176 12.11 -0.44 18.67
N LYS A 177 12.22 0.68 19.38
CA LYS A 177 11.81 1.98 18.83
C LYS A 177 12.77 2.34 17.69
N SER A 178 12.25 2.72 16.53
CA SER A 178 13.05 3.40 15.49
C SER A 178 13.81 4.54 16.14
N GLN A 179 15.14 4.50 16.00
CA GLN A 179 16.05 5.46 16.60
C GLN A 179 16.33 6.61 15.62
N ASP A 180 15.48 7.64 15.53
CA ASP A 180 15.75 8.86 14.71
C ASP A 180 16.30 8.52 13.30
N THR A 181 15.79 7.41 12.73
CA THR A 181 16.28 6.86 11.46
C THR A 181 15.44 7.36 10.29
N CYS A 182 14.19 7.71 10.58
CA CYS A 182 13.22 8.25 9.65
C CYS A 182 12.73 9.63 10.14
N PRO A 183 12.13 10.44 9.25
CA PRO A 183 11.42 11.64 9.67
C PRO A 183 10.31 11.30 10.68
N LEU A 184 10.03 12.19 11.64
CA LEU A 184 9.10 11.94 12.75
C LEU A 184 7.70 11.51 12.28
N GLU A 185 7.21 12.10 11.20
CA GLU A 185 5.92 11.76 10.60
C GLU A 185 5.92 10.33 10.05
N VAL A 186 7.04 9.87 9.48
CA VAL A 186 7.21 8.49 9.01
C VAL A 186 7.33 7.53 10.19
N GLU A 187 8.03 7.89 11.27
CA GLU A 187 8.09 7.06 12.48
C GLU A 187 6.71 6.89 13.13
N SER A 188 5.92 7.96 13.16
CA SER A 188 4.53 7.94 13.64
C SER A 188 3.68 7.01 12.78
N PHE A 189 3.83 7.09 11.46
CA PHE A 189 3.15 6.21 10.50
C PHE A 189 3.54 4.74 10.69
N LEU A 190 4.83 4.44 10.81
CA LEU A 190 5.34 3.09 11.05
C LEU A 190 4.78 2.48 12.35
N THR A 191 4.69 3.30 13.39
CA THR A 191 4.12 2.87 14.68
C THR A 191 2.62 2.59 14.58
N GLN A 192 1.90 3.42 13.83
CA GLN A 192 0.46 3.29 13.65
C GLN A 192 0.10 2.11 12.75
N TYR A 193 0.57 2.10 11.50
CA TYR A 193 0.13 1.17 10.46
C TYR A 193 0.93 -0.13 10.39
N ARG A 194 2.09 -0.19 11.05
CA ARG A 194 2.93 -1.39 11.16
C ARG A 194 3.05 -2.16 9.83
N PRO A 195 3.55 -1.52 8.75
CA PRO A 195 3.56 -2.11 7.40
C PRO A 195 4.42 -3.37 7.25
N TYR A 196 5.19 -3.73 8.28
CA TYR A 196 6.07 -4.90 8.32
C TYR A 196 5.57 -6.01 9.26
N ASP A 197 4.46 -5.79 9.98
CA ASP A 197 3.81 -6.86 10.73
C ASP A 197 3.33 -7.94 9.76
N PHE A 198 3.39 -9.20 10.21
CA PHE A 198 2.91 -10.37 9.46
C PHE A 198 3.60 -10.56 8.10
N ALA A 199 4.86 -10.13 7.98
CA ALA A 199 5.64 -10.32 6.76
C ALA A 199 5.79 -11.80 6.37
N PHE A 200 5.83 -12.70 7.37
CA PHE A 200 5.94 -14.15 7.14
C PHE A 200 4.77 -14.69 6.31
N GLU A 201 3.54 -14.25 6.57
CA GLU A 201 2.35 -14.68 5.83
C GLU A 201 2.48 -14.35 4.34
N PHE A 202 2.99 -13.17 3.99
CA PHE A 202 3.22 -12.76 2.60
C PHE A 202 4.46 -13.41 1.98
N GLU A 203 5.52 -13.64 2.76
CA GLU A 203 6.72 -14.35 2.32
C GLU A 203 6.45 -15.85 2.06
N SER A 204 5.39 -16.40 2.65
CA SER A 204 4.95 -17.78 2.41
C SER A 204 4.20 -17.98 1.08
N MET A 205 3.76 -16.90 0.44
CA MET A 205 3.11 -16.94 -0.87
C MET A 205 4.13 -17.23 -1.98
N ASP A 206 3.74 -18.08 -2.94
CA ASP A 206 4.55 -18.24 -4.14
C ASP A 206 4.54 -16.98 -5.03
N ASP A 207 5.34 -16.99 -6.09
CA ASP A 207 5.48 -15.84 -6.98
C ASP A 207 4.20 -15.50 -7.75
N ASP A 208 3.38 -16.48 -8.12
CA ASP A 208 2.14 -16.27 -8.87
C ASP A 208 1.07 -15.67 -7.96
N GLN A 209 0.98 -16.15 -6.72
CA GLN A 209 0.09 -15.61 -5.68
C GLN A 209 0.46 -14.16 -5.32
N TRP A 210 1.75 -13.90 -5.11
CA TRP A 210 2.23 -12.55 -4.84
C TRP A 210 1.96 -11.62 -6.03
N GLN A 211 2.15 -12.11 -7.25
CA GLN A 211 1.87 -11.31 -8.45
C GLN A 211 0.38 -10.97 -8.58
N THR A 212 -0.51 -11.92 -8.27
CA THR A 212 -1.96 -11.68 -8.23
C THR A 212 -2.32 -10.59 -7.22
N LEU A 213 -1.69 -10.59 -6.04
CA LEU A 213 -1.92 -9.57 -5.04
C LEU A 213 -1.46 -8.17 -5.51
N LEU A 214 -0.31 -8.08 -6.16
CA LEU A 214 0.18 -6.82 -6.76
C LEU A 214 -0.74 -6.32 -7.90
N ASP A 215 -1.25 -7.23 -8.74
CA ASP A 215 -2.20 -6.89 -9.81
C ASP A 215 -3.48 -6.28 -9.24
N ILE A 216 -3.97 -6.83 -8.14
CA ILE A 216 -5.18 -6.35 -7.48
C ILE A 216 -4.95 -5.05 -6.73
N GLU A 217 -3.81 -4.88 -6.06
CA GLU A 217 -3.47 -3.59 -5.43
C GLU A 217 -3.44 -2.46 -6.46
N GLU A 218 -2.79 -2.70 -7.60
CA GLU A 218 -2.72 -1.76 -8.72
C GLU A 218 -4.10 -1.44 -9.29
N TRP A 219 -4.91 -2.47 -9.58
CA TRP A 219 -6.28 -2.30 -10.07
C TRP A 219 -7.15 -1.50 -9.09
N ALA A 220 -7.03 -1.78 -7.79
CA ALA A 220 -7.80 -1.11 -6.75
C ALA A 220 -7.37 0.36 -6.52
N TRP A 221 -6.19 0.77 -6.99
CA TRP A 221 -5.60 2.08 -6.71
C TRP A 221 -6.53 3.24 -7.05
N ASP A 222 -7.20 3.17 -8.20
CA ASP A 222 -8.03 4.27 -8.72
C ASP A 222 -9.43 4.33 -8.10
N PHE A 223 -9.89 3.26 -7.45
CA PHE A 223 -11.18 3.21 -6.76
C PHE A 223 -11.12 3.76 -5.33
N HIS A 224 -9.93 3.73 -4.73
CA HIS A 224 -9.71 4.14 -3.36
C HIS A 224 -9.07 5.53 -3.29
N PRO A 225 -9.64 6.50 -2.55
CA PRO A 225 -8.89 7.67 -2.13
C PRO A 225 -7.75 7.25 -1.18
N GLN A 226 -6.77 8.14 -0.99
CA GLN A 226 -5.55 7.85 -0.23
C GLN A 226 -5.79 7.17 1.13
N GLU A 227 -6.68 7.73 1.95
CA GLU A 227 -7.01 7.19 3.29
C GLU A 227 -7.60 5.78 3.21
N ARG A 228 -8.38 5.50 2.15
CA ARG A 228 -8.99 4.20 1.93
C ARG A 228 -7.97 3.17 1.45
N ARG A 229 -6.95 3.58 0.69
CA ARG A 229 -5.83 2.68 0.33
C ARG A 229 -5.09 2.19 1.57
N LEU A 230 -4.79 3.10 2.49
CA LEU A 230 -4.13 2.76 3.76
C LEU A 230 -5.00 1.81 4.60
N HIS A 231 -6.30 2.08 4.68
CA HIS A 231 -7.23 1.19 5.36
C HIS A 231 -7.29 -0.20 4.70
N ALA A 232 -7.48 -0.27 3.38
CA ALA A 232 -7.56 -1.53 2.64
C ALA A 232 -6.29 -2.38 2.79
N ALA A 233 -5.10 -1.76 2.73
CA ALA A 233 -3.84 -2.45 3.01
C ALA A 233 -3.76 -2.99 4.45
N SER A 234 -4.25 -2.22 5.43
CA SER A 234 -4.29 -2.69 6.82
C SER A 234 -5.27 -3.85 7.03
N VAL A 235 -6.44 -3.81 6.38
CA VAL A 235 -7.39 -4.93 6.35
C VAL A 235 -6.77 -6.13 5.68
N ALA A 236 -6.06 -5.96 4.56
CA ALA A 236 -5.37 -7.06 3.87
C ALA A 236 -4.32 -7.74 4.76
N GLN A 237 -3.50 -6.98 5.49
CA GLN A 237 -2.54 -7.52 6.46
C GLN A 237 -3.22 -8.36 7.55
N TYR A 238 -4.27 -7.82 8.17
CA TYR A 238 -4.98 -8.54 9.24
C TYR A 238 -5.75 -9.75 8.70
N ALA A 239 -6.38 -9.63 7.53
CA ALA A 239 -7.09 -10.74 6.90
C ALA A 239 -6.14 -11.90 6.56
N ALA A 240 -4.95 -11.61 6.02
CA ALA A 240 -3.91 -12.60 5.76
C ALA A 240 -3.48 -13.31 7.05
N ARG A 241 -3.24 -12.54 8.13
CA ARG A 241 -2.88 -13.07 9.45
C ARG A 241 -3.95 -14.00 10.01
N LEU A 242 -5.21 -13.55 10.02
CA LEU A 242 -6.30 -14.37 10.55
C LEU A 242 -6.53 -15.61 9.68
N ALA A 243 -6.41 -15.51 8.35
CA ALA A 243 -6.50 -16.66 7.47
C ALA A 243 -5.45 -17.73 7.78
N ALA A 244 -4.20 -17.32 8.03
CA ALA A 244 -3.14 -18.24 8.44
C ALA A 244 -3.47 -18.96 9.77
N ILE A 245 -4.06 -18.25 10.74
CA ILE A 245 -4.44 -18.81 12.06
C ILE A 245 -5.60 -19.80 11.94
N TYR A 246 -6.62 -19.45 11.16
CA TYR A 246 -7.85 -20.24 11.04
C TYR A 246 -7.83 -21.29 9.93
N GLY A 247 -6.69 -21.44 9.23
CA GLY A 247 -6.53 -22.44 8.17
C GLY A 247 -7.29 -22.10 6.88
N GLU A 248 -7.45 -20.81 6.60
CA GLU A 248 -8.09 -20.28 5.40
C GLU A 248 -7.04 -19.82 4.37
N ASP A 249 -7.50 -19.53 3.16
CA ASP A 249 -6.65 -19.08 2.05
C ASP A 249 -6.09 -17.66 2.31
N ILE A 250 -4.78 -17.58 2.55
CA ILE A 250 -4.06 -16.34 2.91
C ILE A 250 -4.12 -15.33 1.76
N GLU A 251 -3.89 -15.77 0.52
CA GLU A 251 -3.90 -14.93 -0.66
C GLU A 251 -5.30 -14.35 -0.88
N LEU A 252 -6.32 -15.20 -0.89
CA LEU A 252 -7.70 -14.77 -1.09
C LEU A 252 -8.16 -13.81 0.01
N ALA A 253 -7.73 -14.03 1.26
CA ALA A 253 -8.05 -13.15 2.38
C ALA A 253 -7.38 -11.77 2.23
N ALA A 254 -6.09 -11.73 1.90
CA ALA A 254 -5.37 -10.48 1.63
C ALA A 254 -6.01 -9.71 0.47
N LEU A 255 -6.31 -10.41 -0.64
CA LEU A 255 -6.98 -9.87 -1.81
C LEU A 255 -8.32 -9.24 -1.42
N SER A 256 -9.15 -9.96 -0.65
CA SER A 256 -10.45 -9.46 -0.19
C SER A 256 -10.32 -8.18 0.64
N GLY A 257 -9.27 -8.08 1.47
CA GLY A 257 -8.97 -6.87 2.24
C GLY A 257 -8.64 -5.66 1.36
N LEU A 258 -7.86 -5.84 0.29
CA LEU A 258 -7.53 -4.76 -0.65
C LEU A 258 -8.76 -4.21 -1.39
N VAL A 259 -9.75 -5.07 -1.67
CA VAL A 259 -10.86 -4.71 -2.56
C VAL A 259 -12.22 -4.55 -1.88
N HIS A 260 -12.36 -4.83 -0.59
CA HIS A 260 -13.68 -4.86 0.07
C HIS A 260 -14.48 -3.56 -0.07
N ASP A 261 -13.80 -2.42 -0.18
CA ASP A 261 -14.39 -1.07 -0.16
C ASP A 261 -14.34 -0.35 -1.53
N VAL A 262 -13.98 -1.01 -2.64
CA VAL A 262 -13.75 -0.35 -3.95
C VAL A 262 -14.98 0.42 -4.48
N ALA A 263 -16.19 -0.02 -4.15
CA ALA A 263 -17.41 0.67 -4.58
C ALA A 263 -17.84 1.80 -3.64
N LYS A 264 -17.13 2.05 -2.53
CA LYS A 264 -17.58 2.97 -1.47
C LYS A 264 -17.72 4.41 -1.93
N ASN A 265 -16.81 4.85 -2.80
CA ASN A 265 -16.75 6.22 -3.31
C ASN A 265 -17.42 6.40 -4.68
N LEU A 266 -18.04 5.35 -5.22
CA LEU A 266 -18.82 5.45 -6.45
C LEU A 266 -20.07 6.32 -6.23
N PRO A 267 -20.57 6.98 -7.30
CA PRO A 267 -21.88 7.61 -7.28
C PRO A 267 -22.96 6.67 -6.76
N GLN A 268 -23.89 7.20 -5.96
CA GLN A 268 -24.90 6.39 -5.27
C GLN A 268 -25.76 5.55 -6.22
N GLU A 269 -26.13 6.08 -7.39
CA GLU A 269 -26.92 5.35 -8.38
C GLU A 269 -26.15 4.16 -8.97
N GLU A 270 -24.87 4.34 -9.27
CA GLU A 270 -24.00 3.29 -9.77
C GLU A 270 -23.77 2.20 -8.71
N ARG A 271 -23.51 2.61 -7.47
CA ARG A 271 -23.37 1.68 -6.34
C ARG A 271 -24.65 0.87 -6.10
N GLN A 272 -25.82 1.48 -6.22
CA GLN A 272 -27.10 0.79 -6.09
C GLN A 272 -27.31 -0.22 -7.23
N HIS A 273 -27.01 0.16 -8.46
CA HIS A 273 -27.12 -0.73 -9.63
C HIS A 273 -26.19 -1.95 -9.50
N LEU A 274 -24.95 -1.75 -9.06
CA LEU A 274 -24.01 -2.85 -8.81
C LEU A 274 -24.49 -3.77 -7.69
N ALA A 275 -25.05 -3.22 -6.61
CA ALA A 275 -25.62 -4.00 -5.51
C ALA A 275 -26.85 -4.81 -5.96
N GLU A 276 -27.72 -4.25 -6.79
CA GLU A 276 -28.85 -4.96 -7.38
C GLU A 276 -28.41 -6.10 -8.30
N ALA A 277 -27.38 -5.86 -9.12
CA ALA A 277 -26.79 -6.90 -9.97
C ALA A 277 -26.18 -8.06 -9.17
N TYR A 278 -25.55 -7.77 -8.01
CA TYR A 278 -25.13 -8.81 -7.07
C TYR A 278 -26.30 -9.68 -6.63
N PHE A 279 -27.40 -9.07 -6.22
CA PHE A 279 -28.58 -9.81 -5.75
C PHE A 279 -29.31 -10.58 -6.85
N ASP A 280 -29.26 -10.11 -8.09
CA ASP A 280 -29.79 -10.86 -9.22
C ASP A 280 -28.93 -12.09 -9.55
N MET A 281 -27.61 -12.01 -9.33
CA MET A 281 -26.68 -13.14 -9.45
C MET A 281 -26.82 -14.15 -8.30
N TYR A 282 -27.15 -13.67 -7.10
CA TYR A 282 -27.33 -14.49 -5.89
C TYR A 282 -28.75 -14.36 -5.31
N PRO A 283 -29.78 -15.00 -5.90
CA PRO A 283 -31.18 -14.86 -5.47
C PRO A 283 -31.43 -15.22 -4.01
N THR A 284 -30.71 -16.20 -3.46
CA THR A 284 -30.79 -16.57 -2.03
C THR A 284 -30.32 -15.42 -1.15
N GLU A 285 -29.25 -14.72 -1.55
CA GLU A 285 -28.76 -13.53 -0.85
C GLU A 285 -29.71 -12.35 -1.02
N LYS A 286 -30.44 -12.25 -2.14
CA LYS A 286 -31.49 -11.24 -2.31
C LYS A 286 -32.62 -11.42 -1.31
N GLU A 287 -33.04 -12.66 -1.07
CA GLU A 287 -34.06 -12.97 -0.05
C GLU A 287 -33.54 -12.73 1.37
N ARG A 288 -32.27 -13.08 1.64
CA ARG A 288 -31.64 -12.95 2.97
C ARG A 288 -31.24 -11.50 3.32
N LEU A 289 -30.61 -10.80 2.39
CA LEU A 289 -29.94 -9.52 2.60
C LEU A 289 -30.66 -8.35 1.91
N GLY A 290 -31.35 -8.58 0.79
CA GLY A 290 -31.80 -7.54 -0.15
C GLY A 290 -32.72 -6.47 0.46
N THR A 291 -33.49 -6.81 1.49
CA THR A 291 -34.34 -5.84 2.21
C THR A 291 -33.61 -5.10 3.34
N CYS A 292 -32.45 -5.60 3.74
CA CYS A 292 -31.68 -5.14 4.91
C CYS A 292 -30.54 -4.21 4.52
N ILE A 293 -30.04 -4.33 3.28
CA ILE A 293 -28.94 -3.51 2.78
C ILE A 293 -29.47 -2.13 2.38
N THR A 294 -29.22 -1.16 3.26
CA THR A 294 -29.54 0.24 3.03
C THR A 294 -28.60 0.86 1.98
N LYS A 295 -28.90 2.09 1.55
CA LYS A 295 -28.03 2.89 0.66
C LYS A 295 -26.58 3.01 1.16
N GLU A 296 -26.37 2.94 2.47
CA GLU A 296 -25.07 3.05 3.11
C GLU A 296 -24.31 1.72 3.09
N LEU A 297 -25.01 0.59 3.28
CA LEU A 297 -24.42 -0.74 3.27
C LEU A 297 -24.30 -1.34 1.85
N ALA A 298 -24.91 -0.71 0.84
CA ALA A 298 -24.85 -1.14 -0.56
C ALA A 298 -23.42 -1.23 -1.11
N HIS A 299 -22.43 -0.56 -0.50
CA HIS A 299 -21.04 -0.63 -0.93
C HIS A 299 -20.46 -2.04 -0.87
N GLY A 300 -20.84 -2.88 0.09
CA GLY A 300 -20.36 -4.27 0.17
C GLY A 300 -20.74 -5.08 -1.08
N PRO A 301 -22.04 -5.32 -1.34
CA PRO A 301 -22.49 -6.02 -2.54
C PRO A 301 -22.02 -5.36 -3.84
N ALA A 302 -21.97 -4.02 -3.89
CA ALA A 302 -21.46 -3.30 -5.04
C ALA A 302 -19.96 -3.56 -5.29
N SER A 303 -19.13 -3.57 -4.24
CA SER A 303 -17.71 -3.92 -4.34
C SER A 303 -17.55 -5.36 -4.82
N ALA A 304 -18.32 -6.29 -4.27
CA ALA A 304 -18.29 -7.69 -4.69
C ALA A 304 -18.58 -7.84 -6.20
N MET A 305 -19.55 -7.08 -6.71
CA MET A 305 -19.92 -7.10 -8.12
C MET A 305 -18.94 -6.38 -9.03
N LEU A 306 -18.37 -5.25 -8.57
CA LEU A 306 -17.34 -4.54 -9.31
C LEU A 306 -16.09 -5.40 -9.50
N VAL A 307 -15.62 -6.04 -8.42
CA VAL A 307 -14.51 -7.00 -8.46
C VAL A 307 -14.84 -8.15 -9.42
N TRP A 308 -16.03 -8.74 -9.27
CA TRP A 308 -16.49 -9.82 -10.15
C TRP A 308 -16.57 -9.40 -11.62
N ASN A 309 -16.80 -8.14 -11.95
CA ASN A 309 -16.89 -7.73 -13.35
C ASN A 309 -15.53 -7.36 -13.94
N GLU A 310 -14.70 -6.64 -13.20
CA GLU A 310 -13.57 -5.89 -13.77
C GLU A 310 -12.18 -6.37 -13.35
N SER A 311 -12.02 -6.99 -12.17
CA SER A 311 -10.67 -7.31 -11.65
C SER A 311 -10.06 -8.60 -12.20
N GLY A 312 -10.84 -9.42 -12.90
CA GLY A 312 -10.48 -10.79 -13.31
C GLY A 312 -10.63 -11.85 -12.22
N VAL A 313 -10.87 -11.47 -10.96
CA VAL A 313 -11.09 -12.42 -9.85
C VAL A 313 -12.53 -12.96 -9.89
N ARG A 314 -12.69 -14.29 -9.82
CA ARG A 314 -13.99 -14.99 -9.83
C ARG A 314 -14.05 -16.00 -8.70
N SER A 315 -14.50 -15.55 -7.52
CA SER A 315 -14.59 -16.39 -6.32
C SER A 315 -15.85 -16.06 -5.54
N GLU A 316 -16.78 -17.01 -5.46
CA GLU A 316 -18.03 -16.86 -4.68
C GLU A 316 -17.74 -16.59 -3.20
N LYS A 317 -16.72 -17.26 -2.66
CA LYS A 317 -16.25 -17.10 -1.27
C LYS A 317 -15.79 -15.67 -0.98
N LEU A 318 -15.06 -15.06 -1.92
CA LEU A 318 -14.64 -13.67 -1.82
C LEU A 318 -15.81 -12.70 -1.99
N SER A 319 -16.69 -12.96 -2.96
CA SER A 319 -17.88 -12.14 -3.20
C SER A 319 -18.84 -12.12 -2.01
N GLU A 320 -19.04 -13.26 -1.33
CA GLU A 320 -19.81 -13.34 -0.08
C GLU A 320 -19.16 -12.48 1.02
N ALA A 321 -17.87 -12.70 1.29
CA ALA A 321 -17.16 -11.98 2.34
C ALA A 321 -17.23 -10.47 2.14
N ILE A 322 -16.98 -9.98 0.92
CA ILE A 322 -17.06 -8.56 0.60
C ILE A 322 -18.49 -8.04 0.74
N ALA A 323 -19.51 -8.81 0.34
CA ALA A 323 -20.90 -8.38 0.48
C ALA A 323 -21.30 -8.20 1.95
N LEU A 324 -20.76 -9.02 2.86
CA LEU A 324 -21.13 -9.07 4.27
C LEU A 324 -20.20 -8.30 5.22
N HIS A 325 -19.03 -7.85 4.76
CA HIS A 325 -17.97 -7.29 5.62
C HIS A 325 -18.42 -6.12 6.50
N SER A 326 -19.44 -5.35 6.08
CA SER A 326 -19.90 -4.17 6.82
C SER A 326 -21.07 -4.46 7.77
N SER A 327 -21.91 -5.47 7.48
CA SER A 327 -23.14 -5.76 8.23
C SER A 327 -23.01 -6.92 9.21
N ALA A 328 -22.06 -7.83 8.99
CA ALA A 328 -22.09 -9.21 9.48
C ALA A 328 -23.36 -9.97 9.02
N SER A 329 -23.43 -11.25 9.36
CA SER A 329 -24.61 -12.11 9.24
C SER A 329 -24.46 -13.29 10.22
N ALA A 330 -25.58 -13.89 10.66
CA ALA A 330 -25.55 -15.06 11.55
C ALA A 330 -24.90 -16.29 10.91
N ASP A 331 -25.10 -16.47 9.60
CA ASP A 331 -24.59 -17.64 8.86
C ASP A 331 -23.31 -17.31 8.07
N MET A 332 -22.43 -16.46 8.61
CA MET A 332 -21.18 -16.14 7.92
C MET A 332 -20.27 -17.37 7.83
N SER A 333 -19.70 -17.59 6.64
CA SER A 333 -18.57 -18.49 6.49
C SER A 333 -17.38 -18.00 7.33
N ARG A 334 -16.50 -18.92 7.74
CA ARG A 334 -15.27 -18.56 8.49
C ARG A 334 -14.45 -17.48 7.79
N PHE A 335 -14.40 -17.55 6.47
CA PHE A 335 -13.74 -16.56 5.64
C PHE A 335 -14.42 -15.17 5.68
N SER A 336 -15.76 -15.12 5.73
CA SER A 336 -16.50 -13.87 5.90
C SER A 336 -16.30 -13.27 7.30
N GLU A 337 -16.26 -14.09 8.35
CA GLU A 337 -15.90 -13.64 9.70
C GLU A 337 -14.48 -13.03 9.73
N ILE A 338 -13.52 -13.63 9.03
CA ILE A 338 -12.15 -13.10 8.92
C ILE A 338 -12.15 -11.70 8.32
N LEU A 339 -12.81 -11.49 7.18
CA LEU A 339 -12.83 -10.18 6.53
C LEU A 339 -13.59 -9.15 7.39
N PHE A 340 -14.72 -9.55 7.99
CA PHE A 340 -15.48 -8.70 8.91
C PHE A 340 -14.60 -8.25 10.09
N LEU A 341 -13.91 -9.18 10.77
CA LEU A 341 -13.01 -8.83 11.87
C LEU A 341 -11.87 -7.94 11.40
N ALA A 342 -11.19 -8.31 10.32
CA ALA A 342 -10.06 -7.56 9.78
C ALA A 342 -10.44 -6.10 9.48
N ASP A 343 -11.63 -5.86 8.90
CA ASP A 343 -12.15 -4.50 8.69
C ASP A 343 -12.30 -3.71 10.00
N LYS A 344 -12.74 -4.36 11.08
CA LYS A 344 -12.98 -3.71 12.38
C LYS A 344 -11.72 -3.56 13.24
N VAL A 345 -10.71 -4.40 13.05
CA VAL A 345 -9.48 -4.39 13.87
C VAL A 345 -8.24 -3.90 13.12
N ALA A 346 -8.38 -3.45 11.87
CA ALA A 346 -7.32 -2.78 11.13
C ALA A 346 -6.65 -1.66 11.93
N TYR A 347 -5.39 -1.38 11.64
CA TYR A 347 -4.52 -0.48 12.40
C TYR A 347 -4.98 0.98 12.42
N ASP A 348 -5.78 1.40 11.44
CA ASP A 348 -6.36 2.74 11.38
C ASP A 348 -7.64 2.91 12.23
N ARG A 349 -8.21 1.81 12.74
CA ARG A 349 -9.46 1.82 13.52
C ARG A 349 -9.23 2.31 14.96
N LYS A 350 -10.28 2.90 15.52
CA LYS A 350 -10.32 3.46 16.87
C LYS A 350 -11.54 2.93 17.62
N PHE A 351 -11.40 1.75 18.19
CA PHE A 351 -12.38 1.16 19.10
C PHE A 351 -11.80 1.05 20.51
N ASP A 352 -12.68 1.09 21.52
CA ASP A 352 -12.25 1.05 22.92
C ASP A 352 -11.61 -0.30 23.28
N ARG A 353 -12.13 -1.40 22.70
CA ARG A 353 -11.72 -2.78 23.01
C ARG A 353 -10.85 -3.42 21.92
N LEU A 354 -10.18 -2.61 21.12
CA LEU A 354 -9.56 -3.09 19.90
C LEU A 354 -8.43 -4.11 20.17
N ASP A 355 -7.59 -3.86 21.17
CA ASP A 355 -6.52 -4.77 21.55
C ASP A 355 -7.05 -6.11 22.08
N ASP A 356 -8.15 -6.10 22.85
CA ASP A 356 -8.80 -7.33 23.34
C ASP A 356 -9.38 -8.16 22.18
N ILE A 357 -9.98 -7.51 21.17
CA ILE A 357 -10.51 -8.21 19.99
C ILE A 357 -9.36 -8.84 19.19
N ARG A 358 -8.26 -8.10 19.00
CA ARG A 358 -7.05 -8.62 18.32
C ARG A 358 -6.46 -9.82 19.06
N GLU A 359 -6.33 -9.73 20.38
CA GLU A 359 -5.81 -10.83 21.20
C GLU A 359 -6.65 -12.10 21.05
N LEU A 360 -7.98 -11.99 21.13
CA LEU A 360 -8.88 -13.12 20.93
C LEU A 360 -8.75 -13.68 19.50
N ALA A 361 -8.80 -12.81 18.49
CA ALA A 361 -8.72 -13.20 17.09
C ALA A 361 -7.40 -13.92 16.78
N GLU A 362 -6.27 -13.43 17.32
CA GLU A 362 -4.94 -14.00 17.11
C GLU A 362 -4.64 -15.22 17.99
N SER A 363 -5.43 -15.46 19.05
CA SER A 363 -5.34 -16.68 19.87
C SER A 363 -6.02 -17.90 19.23
N GLY A 364 -6.78 -17.70 18.15
CA GLY A 364 -7.62 -18.73 17.53
C GLY A 364 -9.04 -18.82 18.11
N ASP A 365 -9.46 -17.87 18.96
CA ASP A 365 -10.83 -17.80 19.49
C ASP A 365 -11.73 -16.91 18.61
N MET A 366 -12.15 -17.45 17.46
CA MET A 366 -13.01 -16.71 16.52
C MET A 366 -14.34 -16.31 17.17
N TYR A 367 -14.95 -17.20 17.97
CA TYR A 367 -16.23 -16.93 18.60
C TYR A 367 -16.11 -15.78 19.60
N GLY A 368 -15.08 -15.79 20.44
CA GLY A 368 -14.79 -14.71 21.39
C GLY A 368 -14.52 -13.39 20.68
N ALA A 369 -13.70 -13.41 19.62
CA ALA A 369 -13.36 -12.22 18.84
C ALA A 369 -14.60 -11.60 18.17
N MET A 370 -15.39 -12.41 17.47
CA MET A 370 -16.64 -11.99 16.82
C MET A 370 -17.64 -11.43 17.83
N ARG A 371 -17.84 -12.11 18.96
CA ARG A 371 -18.73 -11.66 20.02
C ARG A 371 -18.31 -10.29 20.56
N LEU A 372 -17.03 -10.11 20.87
CA LEU A 372 -16.53 -8.84 21.40
C LEU A 372 -16.59 -7.72 20.35
N CYS A 373 -16.29 -8.05 19.09
CA CYS A 373 -16.40 -7.13 17.96
C CYS A 373 -17.84 -6.65 17.75
N LEU A 374 -18.83 -7.56 17.79
CA LEU A 374 -20.24 -7.20 17.65
C LEU A 374 -20.74 -6.32 18.80
N ILE A 375 -20.28 -6.56 20.04
CA ILE A 375 -20.56 -5.65 21.16
C ILE A 375 -20.08 -4.24 20.84
N GLU A 376 -18.83 -4.11 20.38
CA GLU A 376 -18.24 -2.81 20.04
C GLU A 376 -18.96 -2.13 18.86
N VAL A 377 -19.38 -2.89 17.85
CA VAL A 377 -20.18 -2.39 16.73
C VAL A 377 -21.52 -1.84 17.21
N LEU A 378 -22.24 -2.56 18.07
CA LEU A 378 -23.51 -2.08 18.64
C LEU A 378 -23.31 -0.85 19.53
N ASP A 379 -22.26 -0.84 20.36
CA ASP A 379 -21.91 0.30 21.20
C ASP A 379 -21.58 1.54 20.34
N ALA A 380 -20.83 1.38 19.25
CA ALA A 380 -20.49 2.44 18.31
C ALA A 380 -21.73 3.03 17.61
N LEU A 381 -22.63 2.17 17.12
CA LEU A 381 -23.89 2.59 16.52
C LEU A 381 -24.76 3.35 17.54
N GLY A 382 -24.82 2.87 18.79
CA GLY A 382 -25.52 3.54 19.88
C GLY A 382 -24.95 4.94 20.18
N ARG A 383 -23.61 5.07 20.23
CA ARG A 383 -22.92 6.36 20.42
C ARG A 383 -23.22 7.35 19.27
N ASN A 384 -23.36 6.86 18.05
CA ASN A 384 -23.68 7.66 16.86
C ASN A 384 -25.19 7.88 16.64
N ASN A 385 -26.05 7.33 17.51
CA ASN A 385 -27.51 7.35 17.36
C ASN A 385 -28.00 6.72 16.03
N GLU A 386 -27.27 5.72 15.56
CA GLU A 386 -27.58 4.93 14.38
C GLU A 386 -28.29 3.63 14.78
N ARG A 387 -29.14 3.11 13.89
CA ARG A 387 -29.84 1.84 14.14
C ARG A 387 -29.08 0.69 13.49
N PRO A 388 -28.76 -0.38 14.23
CA PRO A 388 -28.20 -1.59 13.63
C PRO A 388 -29.14 -2.14 12.55
N CYS A 389 -28.57 -2.58 11.44
CA CYS A 389 -29.36 -3.26 10.41
C CYS A 389 -29.82 -4.64 10.94
N PRO A 390 -30.89 -5.23 10.37
CA PRO A 390 -31.39 -6.53 10.83
C PRO A 390 -30.32 -7.63 10.85
N LEU A 391 -29.43 -7.66 9.86
CA LEU A 391 -28.34 -8.65 9.78
C LEU A 391 -27.37 -8.57 10.96
N THR A 392 -27.02 -7.35 11.38
CA THR A 392 -26.17 -7.14 12.55
C THR A 392 -26.86 -7.61 13.83
N LEU A 393 -28.18 -7.40 13.95
CA LEU A 393 -28.95 -7.87 15.11
C LEU A 393 -29.04 -9.39 15.14
N ASP A 394 -29.25 -10.03 13.99
CA ASP A 394 -29.33 -11.48 13.87
C ASP A 394 -27.98 -12.12 14.21
N ALA A 395 -26.88 -11.59 13.66
CA ALA A 395 -25.52 -11.98 14.06
C ALA A 395 -25.30 -11.79 15.57
N SER A 396 -25.71 -10.65 16.13
CA SER A 396 -25.55 -10.37 17.56
C SER A 396 -26.30 -11.37 18.45
N ARG A 397 -27.47 -11.88 18.02
CA ARG A 397 -28.17 -12.94 18.76
C ARG A 397 -27.41 -14.26 18.69
N ASP A 398 -26.86 -14.59 17.53
CA ASP A 398 -26.12 -15.85 17.32
C ASP A 398 -24.86 -15.93 18.22
N TYR A 399 -24.13 -14.82 18.35
CA TYR A 399 -22.99 -14.73 19.28
C TYR A 399 -23.38 -14.43 20.74
N ASN A 400 -24.66 -14.52 21.10
CA ASN A 400 -25.16 -14.28 22.46
C ASN A 400 -24.72 -12.90 23.02
N VAL A 401 -24.88 -11.86 22.20
CA VAL A 401 -24.63 -10.45 22.56
C VAL A 401 -25.90 -9.77 23.08
N ILE A 402 -27.06 -10.04 22.46
CA ILE A 402 -28.38 -9.47 22.80
C ILE A 402 -29.48 -10.51 22.97
#